data_AF-W7E849-F1
#
_entry.id   AF-W7E849-F1
#
_cell.length_a   1.000
_cell.length_b   1.000
_cell.length_c   1.000
_cell.angle_alpha   90.00
_cell.angle_beta   90.00
_cell.angle_gamma   90.00
#
_symmetry.space_group_name_H-M   'P 1'
#
loop_
_entity.id
_entity.type
_entity.pdbx_description
1 polymer ?
#
loop_
_entity_poly.entity_id
_entity_poly.type
_entity_poly.pdbx_seq_one_letter_code
_entity_poly.pdbx_strand_id
1 'polypeptide(L)'
;MRSKSLLFASFTLCLSANAASSTSYFPNELHDGPISAQFVSTGENIDRPRISPGVNASTFDWWYFDVASTSSANETITVVFFERGPTGFLGNVTTENTLSVQVTGTMKNGTVYNIQSDASANASAVINTSNNSIYGDWETTGFRFAGTEGGTKYTISINDAKHEIFGSITFESTAPGHLPCGTNSSAGETELITPHVGWANILPGAHAAVSLTLRGEEIQYNGVGYHDKNWGDVPFASIVQNWYWGHAIVGPYTLVWFDAMLRDGHEYTSGYVSKNGVLQLASCAEGRHSVRPWGENSAYPPTNTTGRAQGLEVYYKLDDGDILTANVTTGAPQIEFSNYARYIASVEGSLLGSQNRSYSGVGIWELFRF
;
A
#
# COMPACT_ATOMS: atom_id res chain seq x y z
N MET A 1 7.82 37.28 65.26
CA MET A 1 6.86 36.44 64.52
C MET A 1 7.47 36.11 63.17
N ARG A 2 8.00 34.90 62.99
CA ARG A 2 8.57 34.43 61.71
C ARG A 2 7.55 33.51 61.06
N SER A 3 7.04 33.94 59.91
CA SER A 3 6.05 33.22 59.10
C SER A 3 6.67 31.95 58.50
N LYS A 4 6.02 30.80 58.70
CA LYS A 4 6.38 29.52 58.09
C LYS A 4 5.69 29.43 56.72
N SER A 5 6.46 29.41 55.65
CA SER A 5 5.96 29.10 54.31
C SER A 5 5.68 27.60 54.20
N LEU A 6 4.41 27.21 54.02
CA LEU A 6 4.02 25.86 53.63
C LEU A 6 4.25 25.70 52.12
N LEU A 7 5.13 24.76 51.73
CA LEU A 7 5.15 24.22 50.36
C LEU A 7 3.98 23.24 50.22
N PHE A 8 3.03 23.56 49.35
CA PHE A 8 2.08 22.58 48.82
C PHE A 8 2.76 21.82 47.68
N ALA A 9 3.08 20.55 47.92
CA ALA A 9 3.46 19.62 46.87
C ALA A 9 2.20 19.20 46.11
N SER A 10 2.02 19.71 44.88
CA SER A 10 0.95 19.28 43.99
C SER A 10 1.34 17.92 43.39
N PHE A 11 0.74 16.85 43.90
CA PHE A 11 0.79 15.53 43.26
C PHE A 11 -0.09 15.58 42.01
N THR A 12 0.52 15.82 40.85
CA THR A 12 -0.16 15.63 39.57
C THR A 12 -0.32 14.12 39.37
N LEU A 13 -1.54 13.62 39.56
CA LEU A 13 -1.91 12.28 39.12
C LEU A 13 -1.78 12.25 37.59
N CYS A 14 -0.71 11.64 37.08
CA CYS A 14 -0.67 11.20 35.68
C CYS A 14 -1.67 10.05 35.55
N LEU A 15 -2.92 10.38 35.23
CA LEU A 15 -3.84 9.44 34.60
C LEU A 15 -3.21 9.09 33.25
N SER A 16 -2.56 7.93 33.18
CA SER A 16 -2.24 7.27 31.92
C SER A 16 -3.56 7.04 31.20
N ALA A 17 -3.86 7.88 30.20
CA ALA A 17 -4.95 7.62 29.28
C ALA A 17 -4.65 6.29 28.60
N ASN A 18 -5.37 5.23 28.98
CA ASN A 18 -5.37 3.99 28.22
C ASN A 18 -5.77 4.39 26.80
N ALA A 19 -4.86 4.26 25.84
CA ALA A 19 -5.18 4.46 24.43
C ALA A 19 -6.34 3.52 24.09
N ALA A 20 -7.49 4.08 23.70
CA ALA A 20 -8.66 3.28 23.38
C ALA A 20 -8.33 2.42 22.16
N SER A 21 -8.28 1.10 22.37
CA SER A 21 -8.27 0.13 21.29
C SER A 21 -9.70 -0.09 20.82
N SER A 22 -9.91 -0.18 19.51
CA SER A 22 -11.19 -0.53 18.89
C SER A 22 -11.06 -1.83 18.13
N THR A 23 -12.05 -2.71 18.25
CA THR A 23 -12.14 -3.94 17.45
C THR A 23 -13.31 -3.80 16.50
N SER A 24 -13.05 -3.99 15.21
CA SER A 24 -14.05 -4.09 14.16
C SER A 24 -14.17 -5.54 13.72
N TYR A 25 -15.40 -5.97 13.46
CA TYR A 25 -15.74 -7.30 12.96
C TYR A 25 -16.46 -7.11 11.63
N PHE A 26 -15.86 -7.61 10.55
CA PHE A 26 -16.45 -7.57 9.21
C PHE A 26 -16.84 -9.00 8.84
N PRO A 27 -18.13 -9.36 8.84
CA PRO A 27 -18.58 -10.68 8.44
C PRO A 27 -18.27 -10.99 6.96
N ASN A 28 -18.05 -12.26 6.61
CA ASN A 28 -17.88 -12.70 5.22
C ASN A 28 -19.19 -12.73 4.43
N GLU A 29 -19.87 -11.58 4.36
CA GLU A 29 -21.09 -11.35 3.61
C GLU A 29 -21.19 -9.87 3.26
N LEU A 30 -22.09 -9.52 2.35
CA LEU A 30 -22.36 -8.11 2.05
C LEU A 30 -23.14 -7.46 3.18
N HIS A 31 -22.77 -6.22 3.50
CA HIS A 31 -23.58 -5.39 4.37
C HIS A 31 -24.86 -4.94 3.66
N ASP A 32 -26.02 -5.37 4.18
CA ASP A 32 -27.34 -4.91 3.75
C ASP A 32 -27.74 -3.66 4.56
N GLY A 33 -27.31 -2.49 4.09
CA GLY A 33 -27.61 -1.23 4.74
C GLY A 33 -26.76 -0.05 4.29
N PRO A 34 -26.97 1.13 4.91
CA PRO A 34 -26.14 2.30 4.66
C PRO A 34 -24.68 2.04 5.07
N ILE A 35 -23.75 2.40 4.20
CA ILE A 35 -22.31 2.37 4.48
C ILE A 35 -21.80 3.77 4.76
N SER A 36 -20.69 3.85 5.48
CA SER A 36 -19.88 5.07 5.63
C SER A 36 -18.48 4.80 5.10
N ALA A 37 -17.99 5.70 4.25
CA ALA A 37 -16.61 5.73 3.80
C ALA A 37 -15.92 6.99 4.33
N GLN A 38 -14.81 6.82 5.04
CA GLN A 38 -14.00 7.95 5.54
C GLN A 38 -12.92 8.31 4.52
N PHE A 39 -12.83 9.59 4.14
CA PHE A 39 -11.83 10.07 3.18
C PHE A 39 -11.03 11.29 3.69
N VAL A 40 -11.13 11.54 5.00
CA VAL A 40 -10.48 12.66 5.67
C VAL A 40 -9.80 12.10 6.91
N SER A 41 -8.52 12.40 7.08
CA SER A 41 -7.75 11.93 8.24
C SER A 41 -8.33 12.49 9.52
N THR A 42 -8.54 11.61 10.49
CA THR A 42 -9.03 11.94 11.84
C THR A 42 -7.87 12.19 12.82
N GLY A 43 -6.62 12.15 12.35
CA GLY A 43 -5.42 12.20 13.21
C GLY A 43 -5.18 10.90 13.98
N GLU A 44 -5.95 9.87 13.68
CA GLU A 44 -5.81 8.55 14.25
C GLU A 44 -5.00 7.63 13.29
N ASN A 45 -4.76 6.36 13.68
CA ASN A 45 -4.04 5.39 12.84
C ASN A 45 -4.60 5.29 11.40
N ILE A 46 -3.79 5.61 10.38
CA ILE A 46 -4.21 5.64 8.97
C ILE A 46 -4.46 4.26 8.36
N ASP A 47 -4.00 3.20 9.04
CA ASP A 47 -4.18 1.83 8.58
C ASP A 47 -5.52 1.21 9.02
N ARG A 48 -6.33 1.92 9.80
CA ARG A 48 -7.63 1.39 10.26
C ARG A 48 -8.61 1.20 9.08
N PRO A 49 -9.64 0.37 9.25
CA PRO A 49 -10.73 0.25 8.28
C PRO A 49 -11.38 1.61 7.97
N ARG A 50 -11.78 1.81 6.72
CA ARG A 50 -12.34 3.07 6.21
C ARG A 50 -13.77 2.90 5.70
N ILE A 51 -14.18 1.66 5.42
CA ILE A 51 -15.57 1.29 5.18
C ILE A 51 -16.17 0.72 6.47
N SER A 52 -17.39 1.15 6.81
CA SER A 52 -18.12 0.70 7.99
C SER A 52 -19.62 0.64 7.72
N PRO A 53 -20.37 -0.32 8.30
CA PRO A 53 -19.90 -1.42 9.16
C PRO A 53 -19.30 -2.60 8.38
N GLY A 54 -19.35 -2.55 7.05
CA GLY A 54 -18.70 -3.48 6.13
C GLY A 54 -19.04 -3.11 4.70
N VAL A 55 -18.42 -3.79 3.73
CA VAL A 55 -18.64 -3.51 2.31
C VAL A 55 -20.03 -3.94 1.85
N ASN A 56 -20.62 -3.12 0.98
CA ASN A 56 -21.75 -3.50 0.15
C ASN A 56 -21.27 -3.95 -1.25
N ALA A 57 -22.21 -4.15 -2.18
CA ALA A 57 -21.91 -4.68 -3.50
C ALA A 57 -20.92 -3.84 -4.32
N SER A 58 -20.83 -2.54 -4.08
CA SER A 58 -20.09 -1.57 -4.88
C SER A 58 -18.94 -0.88 -4.14
N THR A 59 -18.66 -1.26 -2.89
CA THR A 59 -17.56 -0.70 -2.10
C THR A 59 -16.42 -1.69 -1.92
N PHE A 60 -15.25 -1.20 -1.53
CA PHE A 60 -14.07 -2.02 -1.23
C PHE A 60 -13.18 -1.36 -0.18
N ASP A 61 -12.41 -2.17 0.51
CA ASP A 61 -11.31 -1.80 1.42
C ASP A 61 -10.25 -2.91 1.34
N TRP A 62 -8.98 -2.57 1.15
CA TRP A 62 -7.90 -3.57 1.16
C TRP A 62 -6.60 -3.05 1.75
N TRP A 63 -5.86 -3.99 2.32
CA TRP A 63 -4.50 -3.81 2.83
C TRP A 63 -3.54 -4.55 1.93
N TYR A 64 -2.61 -3.84 1.36
CA TYR A 64 -1.66 -4.35 0.38
C TYR A 64 -0.25 -4.31 0.97
N PHE A 65 0.48 -5.40 0.82
CA PHE A 65 1.89 -5.52 1.21
C PHE A 65 2.67 -6.14 0.07
N ASP A 66 3.87 -5.65 -0.21
CA ASP A 66 4.77 -6.34 -1.13
C ASP A 66 6.22 -6.34 -0.66
N VAL A 67 7.00 -7.24 -1.26
CA VAL A 67 8.45 -7.28 -1.15
C VAL A 67 9.05 -7.59 -2.52
N ALA A 68 9.99 -6.77 -2.96
CA ALA A 68 10.89 -7.08 -4.08
C ALA A 68 12.28 -7.44 -3.56
N SER A 69 12.83 -8.58 -4.01
CA SER A 69 14.14 -9.05 -3.58
C SER A 69 15.25 -8.08 -3.99
N THR A 70 16.19 -7.84 -3.07
CA THR A 70 17.42 -7.06 -3.37
C THR A 70 18.54 -7.93 -3.95
N SER A 71 18.36 -9.24 -3.97
CA SER A 71 19.37 -10.22 -4.40
C SER A 71 18.97 -11.00 -5.65
N SER A 72 17.76 -10.78 -6.16
CA SER A 72 17.21 -11.46 -7.33
C SER A 72 16.33 -10.51 -8.12
N ALA A 73 16.53 -10.45 -9.44
CA ALA A 73 15.69 -9.66 -10.34
C ALA A 73 14.32 -10.31 -10.64
N ASN A 74 14.08 -11.51 -10.12
CA ASN A 74 12.84 -12.25 -10.34
C ASN A 74 12.01 -12.39 -9.08
N GLU A 75 12.58 -12.33 -7.88
CA GLU A 75 11.92 -12.85 -6.70
C GLU A 75 11.08 -11.78 -6.00
N THR A 76 9.78 -12.03 -5.88
CA THR A 76 8.82 -11.08 -5.30
C THR A 76 7.72 -11.80 -4.55
N ILE A 77 7.03 -11.06 -3.68
CA ILE A 77 5.76 -11.47 -3.09
C ILE A 77 4.90 -10.24 -2.86
N THR A 78 3.61 -10.37 -3.11
CA THR A 78 2.57 -9.42 -2.71
C THR A 78 1.49 -10.19 -1.97
N VAL A 79 1.02 -9.63 -0.86
CA VAL A 79 -0.11 -10.12 -0.06
C VAL A 79 -1.15 -9.02 0.01
N VAL A 80 -2.39 -9.31 -0.42
CA VAL A 80 -3.50 -8.36 -0.34
C VAL A 80 -4.63 -8.97 0.48
N PHE A 81 -5.00 -8.30 1.56
CA PHE A 81 -6.15 -8.63 2.39
C PHE A 81 -7.34 -7.82 1.90
N PHE A 82 -8.35 -8.49 1.34
CA PHE A 82 -9.51 -7.86 0.75
C PHE A 82 -10.73 -7.94 1.64
N GLU A 83 -11.43 -6.81 1.72
CA GLU A 83 -12.86 -6.71 1.94
C GLU A 83 -13.47 -6.01 0.72
N ARG A 84 -14.22 -6.71 -0.13
CA ARG A 84 -14.76 -6.10 -1.37
C ARG A 84 -16.09 -6.69 -1.79
N GLY A 85 -16.93 -5.83 -2.37
CA GLY A 85 -18.15 -6.26 -3.05
C GLY A 85 -17.90 -6.79 -4.47
N PRO A 86 -18.83 -7.58 -5.04
CA PRO A 86 -18.76 -8.14 -6.40
C PRO A 86 -18.55 -7.11 -7.52
N THR A 87 -18.97 -5.87 -7.31
CA THR A 87 -18.78 -4.77 -8.28
C THR A 87 -17.86 -3.68 -7.76
N GLY A 88 -17.45 -3.72 -6.48
CA GLY A 88 -16.61 -2.68 -5.88
C GLY A 88 -15.20 -2.67 -6.47
N PHE A 89 -14.59 -3.85 -6.59
CA PHE A 89 -13.25 -3.98 -7.16
C PHE A 89 -13.10 -5.21 -8.05
N LEU A 90 -11.99 -5.28 -8.78
CA LEU A 90 -11.66 -6.40 -9.66
C LEU A 90 -11.55 -7.72 -8.88
N GLY A 91 -11.88 -8.83 -9.54
CA GLY A 91 -11.82 -10.18 -8.99
C GLY A 91 -13.13 -10.93 -9.17
N ASN A 92 -13.10 -12.24 -8.97
CA ASN A 92 -14.31 -13.06 -8.97
C ASN A 92 -14.84 -13.16 -7.54
N VAL A 93 -15.71 -12.23 -7.18
CA VAL A 93 -16.26 -12.08 -5.83
C VAL A 93 -17.76 -12.36 -5.88
N THR A 94 -18.28 -13.11 -4.91
CA THR A 94 -19.71 -13.41 -4.80
C THR A 94 -20.32 -12.63 -3.64
N THR A 95 -21.65 -12.60 -3.56
CA THR A 95 -22.37 -11.94 -2.46
C THR A 95 -22.16 -12.63 -1.10
N GLU A 96 -21.69 -13.88 -1.11
CA GLU A 96 -21.45 -14.72 0.07
C GLU A 96 -19.97 -14.83 0.44
N ASN A 97 -19.09 -14.13 -0.29
CA ASN A 97 -17.65 -14.19 -0.09
C ASN A 97 -16.99 -12.84 -0.40
N THR A 98 -17.08 -11.92 0.56
CA THR A 98 -16.52 -10.56 0.48
C THR A 98 -15.08 -10.49 1.00
N LEU A 99 -14.63 -11.53 1.72
CA LEU A 99 -13.34 -11.58 2.39
C LEU A 99 -12.41 -12.61 1.76
N SER A 100 -11.22 -12.15 1.38
CA SER A 100 -10.20 -13.05 0.88
C SER A 100 -8.80 -12.49 1.05
N VAL A 101 -7.81 -13.36 1.01
CA VAL A 101 -6.40 -12.97 0.93
C VAL A 101 -5.82 -13.51 -0.37
N GLN A 102 -5.21 -12.61 -1.16
CA GLN A 102 -4.49 -12.96 -2.37
C GLN A 102 -2.99 -12.90 -2.11
N VAL A 103 -2.28 -13.96 -2.50
CA VAL A 103 -0.82 -13.97 -2.50
C VAL A 103 -0.33 -14.22 -3.92
N THR A 104 0.42 -13.28 -4.47
CA THR A 104 1.00 -13.38 -5.81
C THR A 104 2.49 -13.12 -5.73
N GLY A 105 3.27 -13.74 -6.58
CA GLY A 105 4.68 -13.42 -6.68
C GLY A 105 5.40 -14.34 -7.63
N THR A 106 6.72 -14.25 -7.57
CA THR A 106 7.62 -14.96 -8.46
C THR A 106 8.75 -15.55 -7.65
N MET A 107 9.06 -16.81 -7.91
CA MET A 107 10.20 -17.52 -7.33
C MET A 107 11.50 -17.04 -7.97
N LYS A 108 12.65 -17.31 -7.34
CA LYS A 108 13.97 -17.03 -7.92
C LYS A 108 14.19 -17.61 -9.34
N ASN A 109 13.61 -18.78 -9.62
CA ASN A 109 13.67 -19.43 -10.94
C ASN A 109 12.71 -18.82 -11.98
N GLY A 110 11.92 -17.80 -11.62
CA GLY A 110 10.94 -17.14 -12.48
C GLY A 110 9.54 -17.77 -12.46
N THR A 111 9.32 -18.87 -11.73
CA THR A 111 7.99 -19.46 -11.60
C THR A 111 7.06 -18.50 -10.87
N VAL A 112 5.94 -18.16 -11.51
CA VAL A 112 4.87 -17.35 -10.91
C VAL A 112 4.01 -18.24 -10.01
N TYR A 113 3.64 -17.72 -8.84
CA TYR A 113 2.61 -18.30 -7.98
C TYR A 113 1.49 -17.29 -7.73
N ASN A 114 0.26 -17.80 -7.67
CA ASN A 114 -0.95 -17.05 -7.37
C ASN A 114 -1.85 -17.94 -6.50
N ILE A 115 -2.14 -17.45 -5.30
CA ILE A 115 -2.95 -18.12 -4.29
C ILE A 115 -4.09 -17.18 -3.93
N GLN A 116 -5.30 -17.74 -3.91
CA GLN A 116 -6.52 -17.06 -3.50
C GLN A 116 -7.09 -17.84 -2.33
N SER A 117 -7.03 -17.26 -1.13
CA SER A 117 -7.56 -17.86 0.10
C SER A 117 -8.83 -17.13 0.52
N ASP A 118 -9.97 -17.73 0.19
CA ASP A 118 -11.28 -17.22 0.55
C ASP A 118 -11.64 -17.61 1.98
N ALA A 119 -12.22 -16.67 2.73
CA ALA A 119 -12.71 -16.97 4.06
C ALA A 119 -13.92 -17.93 3.99
N SER A 120 -14.10 -18.75 5.02
CA SER A 120 -15.23 -19.67 5.10
C SER A 120 -16.54 -18.92 5.36
N ALA A 121 -17.68 -19.58 5.14
CA ALA A 121 -18.97 -19.05 5.57
C ALA A 121 -18.97 -18.80 7.09
N ASN A 122 -19.54 -17.66 7.51
CA ASN A 122 -19.58 -17.17 8.91
C ASN A 122 -18.21 -16.77 9.51
N ALA A 123 -17.13 -16.79 8.75
CA ALA A 123 -15.86 -16.18 9.18
C ALA A 123 -15.97 -14.65 9.17
N SER A 124 -15.10 -13.98 9.91
CA SER A 124 -14.96 -12.53 9.87
C SER A 124 -13.52 -12.09 9.56
N ALA A 125 -13.36 -10.88 9.06
CA ALA A 125 -12.11 -10.13 9.22
C ALA A 125 -12.18 -9.40 10.56
N VAL A 126 -11.30 -9.77 11.48
CA VAL A 126 -11.24 -9.18 12.83
C VAL A 126 -10.07 -8.21 12.86
N ILE A 127 -10.38 -6.92 13.02
CA ILE A 127 -9.38 -5.86 12.97
C ILE A 127 -9.37 -5.10 14.29
N ASN A 128 -8.29 -5.24 15.06
CA ASN A 128 -8.04 -4.48 16.28
C ASN A 128 -7.08 -3.32 15.98
N THR A 129 -7.48 -2.10 16.29
CA THR A 129 -6.68 -0.89 16.07
C THR A 129 -6.51 -0.10 17.35
N SER A 130 -5.32 0.45 17.53
CA SER A 130 -5.04 1.52 18.49
C SER A 130 -4.26 2.62 17.76
N ASN A 131 -3.93 3.71 18.46
CA ASN A 131 -3.09 4.77 17.87
C ASN A 131 -1.71 4.26 17.40
N ASN A 132 -1.16 3.22 18.05
CA ASN A 132 0.21 2.77 17.81
C ASN A 132 0.30 1.33 17.25
N SER A 133 -0.84 0.67 17.04
CA SER A 133 -0.86 -0.71 16.59
C SER A 133 -2.09 -1.02 15.76
N ILE A 134 -1.96 -2.05 14.94
CA ILE A 134 -3.06 -2.71 14.24
C ILE A 134 -2.81 -4.21 14.22
N TYR A 135 -3.87 -4.99 14.33
CA TYR A 135 -3.88 -6.42 14.09
C TYR A 135 -5.07 -6.73 13.21
N GLY A 136 -4.84 -7.46 12.11
CA GLY A 136 -5.89 -7.93 11.20
C GLY A 136 -5.81 -9.45 11.06
N ASP A 137 -6.95 -10.13 11.18
CA ASP A 137 -7.06 -11.58 11.01
C ASP A 137 -8.23 -11.88 10.08
N TRP A 138 -7.92 -12.46 8.90
CA TRP A 138 -8.94 -12.97 8.00
C TRP A 138 -9.21 -14.42 8.41
N GLU A 139 -10.17 -14.60 9.30
CA GLU A 139 -10.42 -15.88 9.95
C GLU A 139 -10.56 -17.00 8.91
N THR A 140 -10.10 -18.20 9.27
CA THR A 140 -10.12 -19.42 8.43
C THR A 140 -9.21 -19.41 7.19
N THR A 141 -8.69 -18.26 6.76
CA THR A 141 -7.73 -18.20 5.63
C THR A 141 -6.32 -18.62 6.03
N GLY A 142 -5.98 -18.46 7.32
CA GLY A 142 -4.62 -18.67 7.84
C GLY A 142 -3.71 -17.46 7.71
N PHE A 143 -4.22 -16.31 7.26
CA PHE A 143 -3.46 -15.08 7.06
C PHE A 143 -3.86 -14.00 8.07
N ARG A 144 -2.83 -13.37 8.64
CA ARG A 144 -2.98 -12.24 9.56
C ARG A 144 -1.80 -11.30 9.44
N PHE A 145 -1.99 -10.05 9.83
CA PHE A 145 -0.91 -9.08 9.95
C PHE A 145 -0.98 -8.35 11.29
N ALA A 146 0.17 -7.85 11.74
CA ALA A 146 0.27 -7.00 12.92
C ALA A 146 1.23 -5.83 12.63
N GLY A 147 0.74 -4.61 12.78
CA GLY A 147 1.53 -3.38 12.79
C GLY A 147 1.75 -2.90 14.22
N THR A 148 2.97 -2.49 14.54
CA THR A 148 3.35 -1.97 15.87
C THR A 148 4.21 -0.72 15.74
N GLU A 149 4.53 -0.10 16.87
CA GLU A 149 5.43 1.07 16.94
C GLU A 149 4.96 2.23 16.02
N GLY A 150 3.65 2.50 15.99
CA GLY A 150 3.09 3.58 15.18
C GLY A 150 3.12 3.30 13.68
N GLY A 151 3.11 2.01 13.29
CA GLY A 151 3.16 1.60 11.89
C GLY A 151 4.57 1.54 11.32
N THR A 152 5.61 1.48 12.15
CA THR A 152 7.00 1.35 11.67
C THR A 152 7.49 -0.09 11.58
N LYS A 153 6.79 -1.04 12.22
CA LYS A 153 7.08 -2.47 12.13
C LYS A 153 5.84 -3.27 11.81
N TYR A 154 5.94 -4.15 10.82
CA TYR A 154 4.86 -5.07 10.45
C TYR A 154 5.33 -6.51 10.41
N THR A 155 4.44 -7.44 10.76
CA THR A 155 4.61 -8.87 10.55
C THR A 155 3.36 -9.45 9.92
N ILE A 156 3.50 -10.11 8.77
CA ILE A 156 2.48 -10.98 8.20
C ILE A 156 2.79 -12.41 8.66
N SER A 157 1.81 -13.10 9.25
CA SER A 157 1.92 -14.50 9.64
C SER A 157 0.99 -15.35 8.78
N ILE A 158 1.54 -16.42 8.20
CA ILE A 158 0.87 -17.25 7.20
C ILE A 158 0.86 -18.71 7.68
N ASN A 159 -0.33 -19.30 7.74
CA ASN A 159 -0.56 -20.70 8.07
C ASN A 159 -1.78 -21.23 7.29
N ASP A 160 -1.66 -21.27 5.97
CA ASP A 160 -2.71 -21.74 5.07
C ASP A 160 -2.39 -23.15 4.59
N ALA A 161 -2.95 -24.14 5.31
CA ALA A 161 -2.78 -25.54 4.99
C ALA A 161 -3.47 -25.96 3.68
N LYS A 162 -4.51 -25.24 3.22
CA LYS A 162 -5.23 -25.55 1.98
C LYS A 162 -4.36 -25.32 0.76
N HIS A 163 -3.50 -24.30 0.81
CA HIS A 163 -2.58 -23.96 -0.29
C HIS A 163 -1.12 -24.35 -0.01
N GLU A 164 -0.87 -24.99 1.12
CA GLU A 164 0.45 -25.42 1.60
C GLU A 164 1.45 -24.24 1.67
N ILE A 165 1.01 -23.09 2.17
CA ILE A 165 1.86 -21.90 2.39
C ILE A 165 1.95 -21.57 3.88
N PHE A 166 3.18 -21.44 4.38
CA PHE A 166 3.48 -21.26 5.80
C PHE A 166 4.64 -20.29 6.01
N GLY A 167 4.66 -19.61 7.15
CA GLY A 167 5.79 -18.81 7.61
C GLY A 167 5.42 -17.36 7.92
N SER A 168 6.35 -16.44 7.70
CA SER A 168 6.13 -15.02 7.97
C SER A 168 6.90 -14.09 7.04
N ILE A 169 6.42 -12.85 6.97
CA ILE A 169 7.11 -11.73 6.34
C ILE A 169 7.20 -10.60 7.37
N THR A 170 8.38 -10.03 7.57
CA THR A 170 8.59 -8.92 8.50
C THR A 170 9.05 -7.68 7.77
N PHE A 171 8.64 -6.50 8.25
CA PHE A 171 8.95 -5.20 7.68
C PHE A 171 9.43 -4.25 8.78
N GLU A 172 10.49 -3.51 8.50
CA GLU A 172 10.98 -2.39 9.31
C GLU A 172 11.10 -1.15 8.44
N SER A 173 10.32 -0.12 8.78
CA SER A 173 10.20 1.10 7.98
C SER A 173 11.54 1.83 7.85
N THR A 174 11.81 2.33 6.64
CA THR A 174 12.94 3.20 6.32
C THR A 174 12.51 4.61 5.94
N ALA A 175 11.19 4.86 5.87
CA ALA A 175 10.60 6.11 5.41
C ALA A 175 9.25 6.38 6.11
N PRO A 176 8.96 7.64 6.50
CA PRO A 176 7.72 7.97 7.19
C PRO A 176 6.50 7.78 6.28
N GLY A 177 5.44 7.15 6.81
CA GLY A 177 4.16 7.02 6.12
C GLY A 177 3.53 8.37 5.77
N HIS A 178 2.61 8.36 4.79
CA HIS A 178 2.04 9.59 4.24
C HIS A 178 0.62 9.39 3.68
N LEU A 179 -0.06 10.52 3.46
CA LEU A 179 -1.33 10.61 2.74
C LEU A 179 -1.08 11.05 1.29
N PRO A 180 -2.08 10.99 0.39
CA PRO A 180 -1.88 11.31 -1.03
C PRO A 180 -1.07 12.60 -1.28
N CYS A 181 -1.37 13.68 -0.56
CA CYS A 181 -0.80 14.99 -0.83
C CYS A 181 0.01 15.58 0.33
N GLY A 182 0.31 14.79 1.38
CA GLY A 182 0.83 15.30 2.64
C GLY A 182 1.31 14.22 3.60
N THR A 183 1.66 14.60 4.83
CA THR A 183 2.42 13.77 5.78
C THR A 183 1.56 13.16 6.90
N ASN A 184 0.23 13.24 6.81
CA ASN A 184 -0.67 12.87 7.92
C ASN A 184 -0.35 13.61 9.23
N SER A 185 0.13 14.85 9.12
CA SER A 185 0.59 15.65 10.26
C SER A 185 -0.56 16.27 11.05
N SER A 186 -1.73 16.42 10.42
CA SER A 186 -2.91 17.05 10.99
C SER A 186 -4.19 16.31 10.62
N ALA A 187 -5.13 16.27 11.55
CA ALA A 187 -6.51 15.91 11.22
C ALA A 187 -7.08 16.90 10.18
N GLY A 188 -7.92 16.40 9.28
CA GLY A 188 -8.50 17.19 8.18
C GLY A 188 -7.74 17.09 6.87
N GLU A 189 -6.55 16.48 6.83
CA GLU A 189 -5.87 16.17 5.58
C GLU A 189 -6.72 15.17 4.76
N THR A 190 -6.76 15.37 3.44
CA THR A 190 -7.51 14.46 2.56
C THR A 190 -6.79 13.12 2.41
N GLU A 191 -7.55 12.05 2.43
CA GLU A 191 -7.09 10.70 2.12
C GLU A 191 -7.52 10.29 0.69
N LEU A 192 -8.14 11.18 -0.09
CA LEU A 192 -8.51 10.92 -1.48
C LEU A 192 -7.27 10.98 -2.37
N ILE A 193 -6.97 9.88 -3.06
CA ILE A 193 -6.01 9.87 -4.16
C ILE A 193 -6.68 10.28 -5.47
N THR A 194 -7.96 9.94 -5.62
CA THR A 194 -8.87 10.43 -6.66
C THR A 194 -10.27 10.58 -6.05
N PRO A 195 -11.21 11.30 -6.67
CA PRO A 195 -12.62 11.23 -6.30
C PRO A 195 -13.09 9.79 -6.06
N HIS A 196 -13.72 9.54 -4.91
CA HIS A 196 -14.25 8.25 -4.48
C HIS A 196 -13.23 7.13 -4.19
N VAL A 197 -11.92 7.39 -4.31
CA VAL A 197 -10.87 6.43 -3.94
C VAL A 197 -9.98 7.03 -2.87
N GLY A 198 -10.00 6.40 -1.71
CA GLY A 198 -9.12 6.71 -0.61
C GLY A 198 -7.84 5.87 -0.66
N TRP A 199 -6.76 6.45 -0.17
CA TRP A 199 -5.44 5.84 -0.13
C TRP A 199 -4.64 6.34 1.08
N ALA A 200 -3.90 5.44 1.70
CA ALA A 200 -2.92 5.78 2.72
C ALA A 200 -1.72 4.86 2.59
N ASN A 201 -0.50 5.42 2.63
CA ASN A 201 0.72 4.63 2.54
C ASN A 201 1.44 4.63 3.88
N ILE A 202 1.36 3.48 4.54
CA ILE A 202 1.87 3.25 5.88
C ILE A 202 3.38 3.03 5.83
N LEU A 203 3.84 2.16 4.91
CA LEU A 203 5.26 1.87 4.66
C LEU A 203 5.60 2.25 3.22
N PRO A 204 6.07 3.48 2.94
CA PRO A 204 6.55 3.86 1.61
C PRO A 204 7.82 3.13 1.21
N GLY A 205 8.60 2.71 2.21
CA GLY A 205 9.77 1.86 2.05
C GLY A 205 10.11 1.20 3.38
N ALA A 206 10.53 -0.05 3.30
CA ALA A 206 10.95 -0.86 4.44
C ALA A 206 12.07 -1.81 4.07
N HIS A 207 12.87 -2.19 5.06
CA HIS A 207 13.64 -3.42 5.00
C HIS A 207 12.70 -4.58 5.31
N ALA A 208 12.58 -5.53 4.39
CA ALA A 208 11.71 -6.68 4.57
C ALA A 208 12.48 -8.00 4.51
N ALA A 209 12.04 -8.96 5.31
CA ALA A 209 12.53 -10.33 5.30
C ALA A 209 11.36 -11.29 5.06
N VAL A 210 11.47 -12.09 4.00
CA VAL A 210 10.51 -13.13 3.62
C VAL A 210 11.08 -14.46 4.07
N SER A 211 10.31 -15.21 4.85
CA SER A 211 10.66 -16.57 5.28
C SER A 211 9.44 -17.46 5.20
N LEU A 212 9.23 -18.06 4.03
CA LEU A 212 8.07 -18.88 3.73
C LEU A 212 8.45 -20.26 3.20
N THR A 213 7.50 -21.18 3.29
CA THR A 213 7.48 -22.43 2.55
C THR A 213 6.21 -22.49 1.72
N LEU A 214 6.32 -22.79 0.43
CA LEU A 214 5.20 -23.02 -0.47
C LEU A 214 5.31 -24.41 -1.08
N ARG A 215 4.38 -25.32 -0.76
CA ARG A 215 4.32 -26.70 -1.28
C ARG A 215 5.65 -27.45 -1.13
N GLY A 216 6.33 -27.23 0.00
CA GLY A 216 7.63 -27.82 0.31
C GLY A 216 8.85 -27.07 -0.25
N GLU A 217 8.68 -26.05 -1.09
CA GLU A 217 9.76 -25.20 -1.57
C GLU A 217 9.96 -23.97 -0.67
N GLU A 218 11.21 -23.66 -0.32
CA GLU A 218 11.52 -22.48 0.50
C GLU A 218 11.53 -21.21 -0.35
N ILE A 219 10.89 -20.16 0.19
CA ILE A 219 10.96 -18.79 -0.32
C ILE A 219 11.59 -17.94 0.79
N GLN A 220 12.90 -17.68 0.67
CA GLN A 220 13.67 -16.96 1.69
C GLN A 220 14.56 -15.90 1.06
N TYR A 221 14.26 -14.63 1.34
CA TYR A 221 15.07 -13.51 0.87
C TYR A 221 14.82 -12.24 1.68
N ASN A 222 15.79 -11.31 1.61
CA ASN A 222 15.60 -9.94 2.06
C ASN A 222 15.27 -9.05 0.85
N GLY A 223 14.45 -8.04 1.08
CA GLY A 223 13.95 -7.18 0.03
C GLY A 223 13.59 -5.78 0.48
N VAL A 224 13.16 -5.00 -0.50
CA VAL A 224 12.51 -3.70 -0.28
C VAL A 224 11.03 -3.98 -0.08
N GLY A 225 10.49 -3.56 1.05
CA GLY A 225 9.09 -3.79 1.41
C GLY A 225 8.26 -2.52 1.31
N TYR A 226 6.96 -2.71 1.09
CA TYR A 226 5.98 -1.64 0.97
C TYR A 226 4.63 -2.06 1.56
N HIS A 227 3.86 -1.10 2.08
CA HIS A 227 2.50 -1.30 2.55
C HIS A 227 1.63 -0.05 2.40
N ASP A 228 0.51 -0.19 1.70
CA ASP A 228 -0.56 0.80 1.62
C ASP A 228 -1.94 0.17 1.84
N LYS A 229 -2.92 1.06 1.87
CA LYS A 229 -4.33 0.75 1.99
C LYS A 229 -5.11 1.55 0.97
N ASN A 230 -6.09 0.92 0.33
CA ASN A 230 -7.00 1.59 -0.59
C ASN A 230 -8.44 1.22 -0.26
N TRP A 231 -9.36 2.16 -0.47
CA TRP A 231 -10.78 1.92 -0.29
C TRP A 231 -11.61 2.81 -1.20
N GLY A 232 -12.87 2.47 -1.39
CA GLY A 232 -13.77 3.28 -2.22
C GLY A 232 -15.24 2.99 -1.95
N ASP A 233 -16.05 4.01 -2.23
CA ASP A 233 -17.50 3.99 -2.01
C ASP A 233 -18.31 3.72 -3.29
N VAL A 234 -17.63 3.57 -4.43
CA VAL A 234 -18.20 3.25 -5.75
C VAL A 234 -17.35 2.22 -6.49
N PRO A 235 -17.86 1.57 -7.55
CA PRO A 235 -17.08 0.62 -8.36
C PRO A 235 -15.81 1.28 -8.91
N PHE A 236 -14.64 0.74 -8.59
CA PHE A 236 -13.34 1.31 -8.99
C PHE A 236 -13.22 1.56 -10.51
N ALA A 237 -13.65 0.58 -11.31
CA ALA A 237 -13.61 0.65 -12.76
C ALA A 237 -14.61 1.67 -13.37
N SER A 238 -15.54 2.21 -12.57
CA SER A 238 -16.48 3.25 -13.02
C SER A 238 -15.88 4.66 -13.01
N ILE A 239 -14.76 4.84 -12.31
CA ILE A 239 -14.10 6.13 -12.11
C ILE A 239 -12.75 6.16 -12.82
N VAL A 240 -11.93 5.13 -12.60
CA VAL A 240 -10.56 5.05 -13.11
C VAL A 240 -10.60 4.57 -14.57
N GLN A 241 -9.94 5.32 -15.47
CA GLN A 241 -9.67 4.87 -16.84
C GLN A 241 -8.34 4.14 -16.91
N ASN A 242 -7.30 4.73 -16.34
CA ASN A 242 -6.02 4.07 -16.11
C ASN A 242 -5.32 4.64 -14.90
N TRP A 243 -4.33 3.91 -14.42
CA TRP A 243 -3.56 4.25 -13.25
C TRP A 243 -2.17 3.61 -13.39
N TYR A 244 -1.13 4.42 -13.29
CA TYR A 244 0.24 4.01 -13.04
C TYR A 244 0.60 4.22 -11.57
N TRP A 245 1.00 3.16 -10.91
CA TRP A 245 1.39 3.17 -9.51
C TRP A 245 2.77 2.54 -9.37
N GLY A 246 3.51 2.92 -8.35
CA GLY A 246 4.60 2.07 -7.90
C GLY A 246 5.43 2.70 -6.81
N HIS A 247 6.41 1.94 -6.38
CA HIS A 247 7.41 2.36 -5.42
C HIS A 247 8.77 1.78 -5.78
N ALA A 248 9.82 2.42 -5.28
CA ALA A 248 11.18 1.91 -5.42
C ALA A 248 12.09 2.44 -4.31
N ILE A 249 13.14 1.68 -4.01
CA ILE A 249 14.30 2.18 -3.28
C ILE A 249 15.47 2.32 -4.25
N VAL A 250 16.01 3.53 -4.34
CA VAL A 250 17.03 3.92 -5.32
C VAL A 250 18.16 4.66 -4.60
N GLY A 251 19.25 3.95 -4.32
CA GLY A 251 20.30 4.47 -3.44
C GLY A 251 19.74 4.89 -2.08
N PRO A 252 19.93 6.16 -1.64
CA PRO A 252 19.39 6.65 -0.37
C PRO A 252 17.91 7.06 -0.44
N TYR A 253 17.26 6.96 -1.60
CA TYR A 253 15.92 7.48 -1.82
C TYR A 253 14.86 6.39 -1.77
N THR A 254 13.74 6.68 -1.10
CA THR A 254 12.48 5.94 -1.22
C THR A 254 11.54 6.76 -2.08
N LEU A 255 10.99 6.15 -3.12
CA LEU A 255 10.12 6.77 -4.11
C LEU A 255 8.76 6.09 -4.09
N VAL A 256 7.69 6.87 -4.17
CA VAL A 256 6.34 6.38 -4.47
C VAL A 256 5.75 7.30 -5.52
N TRP A 257 5.08 6.73 -6.51
CA TRP A 257 4.40 7.48 -7.57
C TRP A 257 2.99 6.96 -7.80
N PHE A 258 2.14 7.91 -8.15
CA PHE A 258 0.78 7.68 -8.60
C PHE A 258 0.48 8.67 -9.72
N ASP A 259 -0.10 8.16 -10.81
CA ASP A 259 -0.54 8.93 -11.95
C ASP A 259 -1.74 8.23 -12.60
N ALA A 260 -2.94 8.80 -12.46
CA ALA A 260 -4.17 8.21 -12.96
C ALA A 260 -4.96 9.19 -13.82
N MET A 261 -5.49 8.68 -14.92
CA MET A 261 -6.54 9.36 -15.69
C MET A 261 -7.88 8.80 -15.27
N LEU A 262 -8.81 9.69 -14.94
CA LEU A 262 -10.21 9.31 -14.72
C LEU A 262 -11.01 9.36 -16.01
N ARG A 263 -12.19 8.73 -15.98
CA ARG A 263 -13.10 8.68 -17.15
C ARG A 263 -13.67 10.03 -17.56
N ASP A 264 -13.59 11.03 -16.69
CA ASP A 264 -13.98 12.41 -17.00
C ASP A 264 -12.86 13.20 -17.71
N GLY A 265 -11.68 12.59 -17.90
CA GLY A 265 -10.54 13.18 -18.58
C GLY A 265 -9.60 13.98 -17.67
N HIS A 266 -9.80 13.99 -16.35
CA HIS A 266 -8.88 14.63 -15.42
C HIS A 266 -7.76 13.67 -14.99
N GLU A 267 -6.53 14.19 -15.00
CA GLU A 267 -5.34 13.52 -14.48
C GLU A 267 -5.16 13.87 -13.00
N TYR A 268 -4.88 12.85 -12.19
CA TYR A 268 -4.56 12.97 -10.78
C TYR A 268 -3.19 12.37 -10.51
N THR A 269 -2.36 13.10 -9.79
CA THR A 269 -0.99 12.68 -9.49
C THR A 269 -0.69 12.80 -8.00
N SER A 270 0.12 11.88 -7.48
CA SER A 270 0.75 11.98 -6.17
C SER A 270 2.19 11.49 -6.26
N GLY A 271 3.10 12.26 -5.67
CA GLY A 271 4.51 11.91 -5.58
C GLY A 271 5.01 11.98 -4.15
N TYR A 272 5.81 10.99 -3.77
CA TYR A 272 6.53 10.96 -2.51
C TYR A 272 8.00 10.63 -2.74
N VAL A 273 8.87 11.38 -2.06
CA VAL A 273 10.31 11.12 -2.00
C VAL A 273 10.79 11.31 -0.58
N SER A 274 11.49 10.33 -0.04
CA SER A 274 12.32 10.51 1.15
C SER A 274 13.78 10.16 0.83
N LYS A 275 14.71 10.71 1.62
CA LYS A 275 16.15 10.47 1.51
C LYS A 275 16.67 10.13 2.89
N ASN A 276 17.18 8.90 3.07
CA ASN A 276 17.59 8.38 4.38
C ASN A 276 16.50 8.59 5.45
N GLY A 277 15.24 8.31 5.11
CA GLY A 277 14.08 8.48 5.99
C GLY A 277 13.65 9.93 6.24
N VAL A 278 14.30 10.92 5.63
CA VAL A 278 13.89 12.33 5.73
C VAL A 278 13.08 12.71 4.50
N LEU A 279 11.86 13.19 4.69
CA LEU A 279 10.98 13.63 3.61
C LEU A 279 11.64 14.72 2.76
N GLN A 280 11.53 14.57 1.44
CA GLN A 280 11.98 15.54 0.42
C GLN A 280 10.82 16.05 -0.44
N LEU A 281 9.72 15.27 -0.52
CA LEU A 281 8.49 15.59 -1.23
C LEU A 281 7.35 14.68 -0.73
N ALA A 282 6.18 15.25 -0.48
CA ALA A 282 4.89 14.56 -0.46
C ALA A 282 3.84 15.54 -1.03
N SER A 283 3.40 15.35 -2.28
CA SER A 283 2.57 16.36 -2.94
C SER A 283 1.74 15.81 -4.10
N CYS A 284 0.56 16.42 -4.29
CA CYS A 284 -0.27 16.29 -5.49
C CYS A 284 -0.27 17.56 -6.35
N ALA A 285 0.55 18.57 -6.03
CA ALA A 285 0.50 19.84 -6.73
C ALA A 285 1.02 19.72 -8.16
N GLU A 286 0.40 20.46 -9.08
CA GLU A 286 0.75 20.47 -10.50
C GLU A 286 2.24 20.78 -10.71
N GLY A 287 2.88 20.03 -11.62
CA GLY A 287 4.29 20.20 -11.96
C GLY A 287 5.28 19.75 -10.88
N ARG A 288 4.82 19.13 -9.78
CA ARG A 288 5.69 18.50 -8.78
C ARG A 288 6.04 17.05 -9.15
N HIS A 289 5.20 16.40 -9.93
CA HIS A 289 5.30 14.98 -10.23
C HIS A 289 4.65 14.65 -11.58
N SER A 290 5.19 13.65 -12.30
CA SER A 290 4.54 13.03 -13.45
C SER A 290 5.11 11.65 -13.73
N VAL A 291 4.30 10.74 -14.27
CA VAL A 291 4.72 9.40 -14.70
C VAL A 291 4.34 9.20 -16.16
N ARG A 292 5.31 8.87 -17.01
CA ARG A 292 5.03 8.61 -18.43
C ARG A 292 5.66 7.29 -18.88
N PRO A 293 4.92 6.40 -19.55
CA PRO A 293 5.51 5.19 -20.09
C PRO A 293 6.47 5.53 -21.24
N TRP A 294 7.50 4.70 -21.44
CA TRP A 294 8.44 4.83 -22.55
C TRP A 294 8.65 3.50 -23.27
N GLY A 295 9.20 3.59 -24.48
CA GLY A 295 9.51 2.43 -25.32
C GLY A 295 8.31 1.86 -26.07
N GLU A 296 8.31 0.56 -26.32
CA GLU A 296 7.16 -0.13 -26.91
C GLU A 296 5.93 -0.05 -26.00
N ASN A 297 4.72 0.04 -26.58
CA ASN A 297 3.44 0.14 -25.87
C ASN A 297 3.34 1.33 -24.87
N SER A 298 4.02 2.43 -25.17
CA SER A 298 4.08 3.64 -24.34
C SER A 298 2.97 4.68 -24.60
N ALA A 299 1.82 4.24 -25.11
CA ALA A 299 0.69 5.15 -25.27
C ALA A 299 0.19 5.61 -23.89
N TYR A 300 -0.04 6.93 -23.75
CA TYR A 300 -0.63 7.54 -22.56
C TYR A 300 -1.83 8.41 -22.97
N PRO A 301 -3.03 8.18 -22.43
CA PRO A 301 -3.39 7.08 -21.52
C PRO A 301 -3.35 5.70 -22.22
N PRO A 302 -2.98 4.61 -21.51
CA PRO A 302 -3.12 3.26 -22.04
C PRO A 302 -4.60 2.87 -22.18
N THR A 303 -4.86 1.90 -23.04
CA THR A 303 -6.16 1.25 -23.23
C THR A 303 -6.08 -0.22 -22.80
N ASN A 304 -7.21 -0.90 -22.66
CA ASN A 304 -7.25 -2.35 -22.40
C ASN A 304 -6.56 -3.23 -23.48
N THR A 305 -6.21 -2.67 -24.64
CA THR A 305 -5.44 -3.35 -25.70
C THR A 305 -3.97 -2.93 -25.77
N THR A 306 -3.58 -1.89 -25.03
CA THR A 306 -2.17 -1.46 -24.97
C THR A 306 -1.35 -2.60 -24.36
N GLY A 307 -0.25 -2.99 -24.99
CA GLY A 307 0.62 -4.04 -24.47
C GLY A 307 1.41 -3.60 -23.23
N ARG A 308 2.40 -4.40 -22.84
CA ARG A 308 3.31 -4.07 -21.74
C ARG A 308 4.29 -2.98 -22.17
N ALA A 309 4.34 -1.88 -21.43
CA ALA A 309 5.33 -0.82 -21.63
C ALA A 309 6.74 -1.30 -21.25
N GLN A 310 7.77 -0.84 -21.97
CA GLN A 310 9.16 -1.17 -21.61
C GLN A 310 9.57 -0.57 -20.27
N GLY A 311 8.94 0.54 -19.86
CA GLY A 311 9.17 1.14 -18.56
C GLY A 311 8.38 2.42 -18.34
N LEU A 312 8.68 3.09 -17.23
CA LEU A 312 8.14 4.39 -16.85
C LEU A 312 9.29 5.39 -16.64
N GLU A 313 9.08 6.63 -17.06
CA GLU A 313 9.86 7.78 -16.65
C GLU A 313 9.07 8.50 -15.57
N VAL A 314 9.64 8.57 -14.37
CA VAL A 314 9.04 9.23 -13.21
C VAL A 314 9.83 10.49 -12.92
N TYR A 315 9.13 11.60 -12.79
CA TYR A 315 9.71 12.91 -12.50
C TYR A 315 9.24 13.40 -11.14
N TYR A 316 10.16 13.98 -10.37
CA TYR A 316 9.88 14.68 -9.13
C TYR A 316 10.62 16.02 -9.09
N LYS A 317 9.90 17.09 -8.75
CA LYS A 317 10.49 18.35 -8.30
C LYS A 317 10.46 18.36 -6.78
N LEU A 318 11.62 18.35 -6.14
CA LEU A 318 11.74 18.28 -4.68
C LEU A 318 11.45 19.63 -4.01
N ASP A 319 11.30 19.65 -2.68
CA ASP A 319 10.99 20.87 -1.90
C ASP A 319 12.11 21.90 -1.93
N ASP A 320 13.37 21.48 -2.07
CA ASP A 320 14.54 22.35 -2.26
C ASP A 320 14.71 22.86 -3.69
N GLY A 321 13.88 22.39 -4.63
CA GLY A 321 13.90 22.75 -6.04
C GLY A 321 14.76 21.84 -6.92
N ASP A 322 15.51 20.89 -6.36
CA ASP A 322 16.22 19.89 -7.15
C ASP A 322 15.23 18.98 -7.91
N ILE A 323 15.71 18.41 -9.01
CA ILE A 323 14.92 17.49 -9.84
C ILE A 323 15.46 16.08 -9.67
N LEU A 324 14.61 15.17 -9.25
CA LEU A 324 14.89 13.75 -9.22
C LEU A 324 14.08 13.06 -10.33
N THR A 325 14.76 12.39 -11.25
CA THR A 325 14.14 11.55 -12.27
C THR A 325 14.45 10.10 -11.98
N ALA A 326 13.48 9.20 -12.15
CA ALA A 326 13.67 7.77 -12.07
C ALA A 326 13.24 7.10 -13.37
N ASN A 327 14.17 6.39 -14.01
CA ASN A 327 13.90 5.55 -15.16
C ASN A 327 13.62 4.12 -14.67
N VAL A 328 12.35 3.74 -14.68
CA VAL A 328 11.85 2.43 -14.25
C VAL A 328 11.83 1.52 -15.46
N THR A 329 12.53 0.39 -15.41
CA THR A 329 12.51 -0.64 -16.46
C THR A 329 11.63 -1.81 -16.04
N THR A 330 10.66 -2.16 -16.87
CA THR A 330 9.70 -3.23 -16.59
C THR A 330 10.37 -4.61 -16.64
N GLY A 331 10.29 -5.35 -15.54
CA GLY A 331 10.78 -6.72 -15.42
C GLY A 331 9.70 -7.77 -15.71
N ALA A 332 9.86 -8.92 -15.06
CA ALA A 332 8.89 -10.02 -15.14
C ALA A 332 7.55 -9.64 -14.47
N PRO A 333 6.41 -10.11 -15.01
CA PRO A 333 5.12 -9.91 -14.37
C PRO A 333 5.01 -10.80 -13.14
N GLN A 334 4.51 -10.25 -12.05
CA GLN A 334 3.98 -11.05 -10.95
C GLN A 334 2.58 -11.57 -11.29
N ILE A 335 1.80 -10.71 -11.94
CA ILE A 335 0.45 -10.98 -12.40
C ILE A 335 0.14 -10.06 -13.58
N GLU A 336 -0.54 -10.57 -14.60
CA GLU A 336 -0.88 -9.80 -15.79
C GLU A 336 -2.16 -10.32 -16.43
N PHE A 337 -3.14 -9.43 -16.54
CA PHE A 337 -4.42 -9.62 -17.19
C PHE A 337 -4.66 -8.49 -18.21
N SER A 338 -5.82 -8.50 -18.88
CA SER A 338 -6.17 -7.45 -19.84
C SER A 338 -6.22 -6.06 -19.20
N ASN A 339 -6.79 -5.94 -17.99
CA ASN A 339 -7.07 -4.66 -17.35
C ASN A 339 -6.19 -4.33 -16.14
N TYR A 340 -5.32 -5.26 -15.75
CA TYR A 340 -4.46 -5.09 -14.58
C TYR A 340 -3.14 -5.83 -14.78
N ALA A 341 -2.03 -5.22 -14.36
CA ALA A 341 -0.74 -5.89 -14.31
C ALA A 341 0.14 -5.33 -13.19
N ARG A 342 1.04 -6.18 -12.67
CA ARG A 342 2.07 -5.82 -11.71
C ARG A 342 3.40 -6.41 -12.14
N TYR A 343 4.44 -5.61 -12.06
CA TYR A 343 5.78 -5.99 -12.46
C TYR A 343 6.79 -5.67 -11.36
N ILE A 344 7.80 -6.53 -11.22
CA ILE A 344 9.06 -6.08 -10.62
C ILE A 344 9.74 -5.11 -11.59
N ALA A 345 10.48 -4.13 -11.07
CA ALA A 345 11.26 -3.22 -11.90
C ALA A 345 12.65 -2.96 -11.32
N SER A 346 13.61 -2.79 -12.23
CA SER A 346 14.88 -2.13 -11.94
C SER A 346 14.73 -0.63 -12.18
N VAL A 347 15.34 0.19 -11.33
CA VAL A 347 15.15 1.64 -11.38
C VAL A 347 16.50 2.35 -11.39
N GLU A 348 16.68 3.27 -12.32
CA GLU A 348 17.84 4.16 -12.40
C GLU A 348 17.42 5.59 -12.06
N GLY A 349 17.79 6.06 -10.87
CA GLY A 349 17.51 7.40 -10.37
C GLY A 349 18.65 8.37 -10.69
N SER A 350 18.32 9.57 -11.13
CA SER A 350 19.26 10.66 -11.40
C SER A 350 18.81 11.94 -10.74
N LEU A 351 19.69 12.54 -9.93
CA LEU A 351 19.47 13.88 -9.38
C LEU A 351 20.08 14.92 -10.33
N LEU A 352 19.22 15.63 -11.04
CA LEU A 352 19.58 16.74 -11.93
C LEU A 352 19.73 18.01 -11.09
N GLY A 353 20.95 18.55 -11.06
CA GLY A 353 21.32 19.67 -10.19
C GLY A 353 22.84 19.83 -10.07
N SER A 354 23.31 20.40 -8.96
CA SER A 354 24.73 20.78 -8.77
C SER A 354 25.74 19.61 -8.69
N GLN A 355 25.29 18.35 -8.64
CA GLN A 355 26.13 17.19 -8.33
C GLN A 355 25.94 15.97 -9.24
N ASN A 356 25.09 15.99 -10.28
CA ASN A 356 24.77 14.89 -11.23
C ASN A 356 25.15 13.49 -10.70
N ARG A 357 24.28 12.91 -9.85
CA ARG A 357 24.49 11.58 -9.26
C ARG A 357 23.47 10.60 -9.81
N SER A 358 23.93 9.41 -10.20
CA SER A 358 23.09 8.29 -10.60
C SER A 358 23.08 7.20 -9.53
N TYR A 359 21.95 6.53 -9.37
CA TYR A 359 21.71 5.47 -8.40
C TYR A 359 20.88 4.37 -9.03
N SER A 360 21.23 3.12 -8.77
CA SER A 360 20.42 1.97 -9.16
C SER A 360 19.56 1.51 -7.98
N GLY A 361 18.43 0.87 -8.30
CA GLY A 361 17.44 0.45 -7.34
C GLY A 361 16.50 -0.62 -7.86
N VAL A 362 15.59 -1.03 -7.00
CA VAL A 362 14.55 -2.03 -7.30
C VAL A 362 13.22 -1.54 -6.74
N GLY A 363 12.13 -1.93 -7.40
CA GLY A 363 10.79 -1.54 -7.04
C GLY A 363 9.75 -2.46 -7.65
N ILE A 364 8.49 -2.11 -7.41
CA ILE A 364 7.32 -2.72 -8.02
C ILE A 364 6.47 -1.61 -8.60
N TRP A 365 5.85 -1.87 -9.75
CA TRP A 365 4.88 -0.97 -10.32
C TRP A 365 3.68 -1.72 -10.89
N GLU A 366 2.54 -1.05 -10.87
CA GLU A 366 1.26 -1.57 -11.30
C GLU A 366 0.60 -0.67 -12.34
N LEU A 367 -0.27 -1.32 -13.13
CA LEU A 367 -1.08 -0.69 -14.15
C LEU A 367 -2.53 -1.16 -14.05
N PHE A 368 -3.47 -0.22 -13.95
CA PHE A 368 -4.85 -0.45 -14.37
C PHE A 368 -5.09 0.18 -15.75
N ARG A 369 -5.83 -0.52 -16.61
CA ARG A 369 -6.21 -0.02 -17.96
C ARG A 369 -7.58 -0.56 -18.36
N PHE A 370 -8.56 0.33 -18.56
CA PHE A 370 -9.94 -0.06 -18.85
C PHE A 370 -10.38 0.23 -20.28
#